data_AF-A0A377I1T7-F1
#
_entry.id   AF-A0A377I1T7-F1
#
_cell.length_a   1.000
_cell.length_b   1.000
_cell.length_c   1.000
_cell.angle_alpha   90.00
_cell.angle_beta   90.00
_cell.angle_gamma   90.00
#
_symmetry.space_group_name_H-M   'P 1'
#
loop_
_entity.id
_entity.type
_entity.pdbx_description
1 polymer ?
#
loop_
_entity_poly.entity_id
_entity_poly.type
_entity_poly.pdbx_seq_one_letter_code
_entity_poly.pdbx_strand_id
1 'polypeptide(L)'
;MKKLALLIPFILSGCALFGPTYTGNTTASYLLKSDTESNINLFFRAIHNCTPKQIHTQINDVKIDPKTSTVDSVDETWAVTGCNQTEIFKIKYTNDGQGGTYINMRKQN
;
A
#
# COMPACT_ATOMS: atom_id res chain seq x y z
N MET A 1 -5.89 28.19 -51.13
CA MET A 1 -5.70 28.14 -49.67
C MET A 1 -7.01 27.70 -49.00
N LYS A 2 -7.06 26.53 -48.37
CA LYS A 2 -7.90 26.26 -47.18
C LYS A 2 -7.51 24.89 -46.62
N LYS A 3 -7.21 24.89 -45.33
CA LYS A 3 -6.38 23.93 -44.61
C LYS A 3 -7.17 22.66 -44.30
N LEU A 4 -6.63 21.51 -44.65
CA LEU A 4 -7.12 20.20 -44.21
C LEU A 4 -6.69 20.03 -42.75
N ALA A 5 -7.62 20.27 -41.82
CA ALA A 5 -7.36 20.11 -40.39
C ALA A 5 -7.38 18.61 -40.05
N LEU A 6 -6.19 18.02 -39.94
CA LEU A 6 -5.98 16.67 -39.44
C LEU A 6 -6.28 16.67 -37.94
N LEU A 7 -7.48 16.24 -37.54
CA LEU A 7 -7.83 15.99 -36.14
C LEU A 7 -7.16 14.68 -35.73
N ILE A 8 -5.98 14.80 -35.10
CA ILE A 8 -5.31 13.70 -34.43
C ILE A 8 -6.16 13.31 -33.21
N PRO A 9 -6.71 12.08 -33.12
CA PRO A 9 -7.25 11.61 -31.86
C PRO A 9 -6.07 11.42 -30.91
N PHE A 10 -5.97 12.32 -29.93
CA PHE A 10 -5.08 12.16 -28.78
C PHE A 10 -5.63 10.97 -27.97
N ILE A 11 -5.21 9.75 -28.33
CA ILE A 11 -5.49 8.57 -27.53
C ILE A 11 -4.61 8.70 -26.29
N LEU A 12 -5.11 9.42 -25.28
CA LEU A 12 -4.58 9.38 -23.91
C LEU A 12 -4.80 7.97 -23.41
N SER A 13 -3.92 7.05 -23.80
CA SER A 13 -3.68 5.84 -23.04
C SER A 13 -3.09 6.29 -21.71
N GLY A 14 -3.97 6.63 -20.76
CA GLY A 14 -3.63 6.80 -19.37
C GLY A 14 -3.18 5.45 -18.84
N CYS A 15 -1.94 5.07 -19.14
CA CYS A 15 -1.28 3.92 -18.57
C CYS A 15 -1.16 4.18 -17.07
N ALA A 16 -2.10 3.65 -16.26
CA ALA A 16 -1.96 3.39 -14.82
C ALA A 16 -0.97 4.32 -14.06
N LEU A 17 -1.15 5.63 -14.18
CA LEU A 17 -0.29 6.66 -13.56
C LEU A 17 -0.54 6.83 -12.05
N PHE A 18 -1.45 6.02 -11.51
CA PHE A 18 -1.91 6.05 -10.14
C PHE A 18 -1.56 4.69 -9.54
N GLY A 19 -1.03 4.67 -8.32
CA GLY A 19 -0.45 3.48 -7.65
C GLY A 19 -1.39 2.27 -7.54
N PRO A 20 -1.03 1.27 -6.72
CA PRO A 20 -1.81 0.04 -6.64
C PRO A 20 -3.27 0.32 -6.25
N THR A 21 -4.20 -0.41 -6.85
CA THR A 21 -5.61 -0.32 -6.45
C THR A 21 -5.79 -0.97 -5.07
N TYR A 22 -6.51 -0.30 -4.19
CA TYR A 22 -6.71 -0.75 -2.81
C TYR A 22 -8.08 -1.39 -2.59
N THR A 23 -8.10 -2.45 -1.78
CA THR A 23 -9.33 -3.06 -1.25
C THR A 23 -9.13 -3.45 0.21
N GLY A 24 -10.23 -3.68 0.93
CA GLY A 24 -10.19 -4.03 2.36
C GLY A 24 -10.08 -2.81 3.27
N ASN A 25 -9.70 -3.04 4.53
CA ASN A 25 -9.63 -2.00 5.56
C ASN A 25 -8.23 -1.98 6.21
N THR A 26 -7.80 -0.80 6.63
CA THR A 26 -6.55 -0.58 7.38
C THR A 26 -6.79 0.51 8.42
N THR A 27 -6.11 0.39 9.55
CA THR A 27 -6.06 1.42 10.60
C THR A 27 -5.09 2.55 10.25
N ALA A 28 -4.23 2.34 9.24
CA ALA A 28 -3.23 3.31 8.84
C ALA A 28 -3.87 4.59 8.27
N SER A 29 -3.42 5.73 8.78
CA SER A 29 -3.72 7.04 8.17
C SER A 29 -3.13 7.10 6.76
N TYR A 30 -3.53 8.10 5.97
CA TYR A 30 -3.03 8.27 4.60
C TYR A 30 -1.49 8.26 4.53
N LEU A 31 -0.81 8.96 5.45
CA LEU A 31 0.65 9.00 5.50
C LEU A 31 1.25 7.64 5.88
N LEU A 32 0.78 7.02 6.96
CA LEU A 32 1.27 5.72 7.42
C LEU A 32 1.05 4.62 6.37
N LYS A 33 -0.07 4.71 5.64
CA LYS A 33 -0.39 3.84 4.51
C LYS A 33 0.62 4.02 3.37
N SER A 34 0.94 5.26 3.02
CA SER A 34 1.94 5.59 1.98
C SER A 34 3.36 5.10 2.36
N ASP A 35 3.75 5.25 3.62
CA ASP A 35 5.05 4.78 4.11
C ASP A 35 5.15 3.25 4.08
N THR A 36 4.05 2.58 4.46
CA THR A 36 3.95 1.12 4.40
C THR A 36 3.96 0.62 2.95
N GLU A 37 3.22 1.28 2.05
CA GLU A 37 3.24 0.98 0.62
C GLU A 37 4.65 1.13 0.03
N SER A 38 5.37 2.19 0.42
CA SER A 38 6.74 2.44 -0.05
C SER A 38 7.69 1.31 0.34
N ASN A 39 7.60 0.83 1.58
CA ASN A 39 8.35 -0.35 2.04
C ASN A 39 7.97 -1.60 1.25
N ILE A 40 6.67 -1.88 1.09
CA ILE A 40 6.19 -3.02 0.31
C ILE A 40 6.69 -2.97 -1.13
N ASN A 41 6.59 -1.80 -1.79
CA ASN A 41 7.00 -1.61 -3.17
C ASN A 41 8.50 -1.85 -3.35
N LEU A 42 9.33 -1.39 -2.41
CA LEU A 42 10.77 -1.67 -2.42
C LEU A 42 11.05 -3.18 -2.40
N PHE A 43 10.44 -3.91 -1.46
CA PHE A 43 10.63 -5.35 -1.33
C PHE A 43 10.05 -6.13 -2.51
N PHE A 44 8.85 -5.80 -2.96
CA PHE A 44 8.19 -6.46 -4.08
C PHE A 44 8.99 -6.30 -5.37
N ARG A 45 9.50 -5.09 -5.64
CA ARG A 45 10.38 -4.82 -6.80
C ARG A 45 11.69 -5.57 -6.71
N ALA A 46 12.28 -5.68 -5.51
CA ALA A 46 13.54 -6.41 -5.33
C ALA A 46 13.40 -7.92 -5.63
N ILE A 47 12.24 -8.51 -5.36
CA ILE A 47 11.99 -9.94 -5.57
C ILE A 47 11.50 -10.22 -7.00
N HIS A 48 10.60 -9.37 -7.53
CA HIS A 48 9.86 -9.65 -8.77
C HIS A 48 10.23 -8.75 -9.96
N ASN A 49 11.14 -7.79 -9.77
CA ASN A 49 11.54 -6.80 -10.78
C ASN A 49 10.36 -6.00 -11.37
N CYS A 50 9.28 -5.83 -10.61
CA CYS A 50 8.12 -5.08 -11.06
C CYS A 50 7.33 -4.45 -9.91
N THR A 51 6.38 -3.57 -10.25
CA THR A 51 5.58 -2.83 -9.25
C THR A 51 4.28 -3.56 -8.91
N PRO A 52 3.80 -3.46 -7.65
CA PRO A 52 2.46 -3.87 -7.28
C PRO A 52 1.38 -3.22 -8.15
N LYS A 53 0.32 -3.97 -8.44
CA LYS A 53 -0.89 -3.47 -9.12
C LYS A 53 -2.08 -3.39 -8.18
N GLN A 54 -2.16 -4.30 -7.20
CA GLN A 54 -3.28 -4.39 -6.27
C GLN A 54 -2.77 -4.66 -4.86
N ILE A 55 -3.39 -4.03 -3.87
CA ILE A 55 -3.14 -4.28 -2.44
C ILE A 55 -4.48 -4.51 -1.76
N HIS A 56 -4.62 -5.65 -1.10
CA HIS A 56 -5.73 -5.97 -0.23
C HIS A 56 -5.26 -5.93 1.22
N THR A 57 -5.94 -5.13 2.06
CA THR A 57 -5.57 -4.97 3.47
C THR A 57 -6.61 -5.59 4.39
N GLN A 58 -6.15 -6.23 5.45
CA GLN A 58 -6.98 -6.81 6.49
C GLN A 58 -6.39 -6.48 7.86
N ILE A 59 -7.22 -5.94 8.75
CA ILE A 59 -6.88 -5.79 10.17
C ILE A 59 -7.05 -7.16 10.84
N ASN A 60 -5.98 -7.68 11.44
CA ASN A 60 -6.02 -8.97 12.13
C ASN A 60 -6.30 -8.81 13.62
N ASP A 61 -5.64 -7.84 14.26
CA ASP A 61 -5.76 -7.58 15.70
C ASP A 61 -5.47 -6.11 16.03
N VAL A 62 -6.13 -5.59 17.07
CA VAL A 62 -5.92 -4.23 17.59
C VAL A 62 -5.75 -4.31 19.10
N LYS A 63 -4.56 -3.97 19.59
CA LYS A 63 -4.21 -3.96 21.00
C LYS A 63 -4.34 -2.56 21.56
N ILE A 64 -5.16 -2.44 22.60
CA ILE A 64 -5.40 -1.19 23.34
C ILE A 64 -4.62 -1.26 24.64
N ASP A 65 -3.92 -0.18 24.98
CA ASP A 65 -3.32 -0.04 26.31
C ASP A 65 -4.44 0.18 27.34
N PRO A 66 -4.61 -0.70 28.34
CA PRO A 66 -5.69 -0.60 29.31
C PRO A 66 -5.56 0.62 30.24
N LYS A 67 -4.37 1.23 30.36
CA LYS A 67 -4.12 2.38 31.24
C LYS A 67 -4.51 3.69 30.57
N THR A 68 -4.21 3.83 29.29
CA THR A 68 -4.45 5.07 28.52
C THR A 68 -5.70 4.98 27.64
N SER A 69 -6.26 3.78 27.44
CA SER A 69 -7.33 3.51 26.48
C SER A 69 -6.98 3.92 25.04
N THR A 70 -5.69 4.01 24.71
CA THR A 70 -5.20 4.32 23.36
C THR A 70 -4.75 3.06 22.64
N VAL A 71 -4.73 3.10 21.30
CA VAL A 71 -4.13 2.03 20.50
C VAL A 71 -2.63 1.94 20.80
N ASP A 72 -2.19 0.77 21.27
CA ASP A 72 -0.79 0.41 21.51
C ASP A 72 -0.18 -0.17 20.24
N SER A 73 -0.82 -1.20 19.68
CA SER A 73 -0.34 -1.84 18.45
C SER A 73 -1.46 -2.43 17.61
N VAL A 74 -1.23 -2.54 16.31
CA VAL A 74 -2.14 -3.15 15.35
C VAL A 74 -1.38 -4.15 14.49
N ASP A 75 -1.92 -5.35 14.34
CA ASP A 75 -1.40 -6.37 13.44
C ASP A 75 -2.31 -6.43 12.19
N GLU A 76 -1.73 -6.21 11.01
CA GLU A 76 -2.43 -6.22 9.71
C GLU A 76 -1.79 -7.20 8.72
N THR A 77 -2.58 -7.66 7.76
CA THR A 77 -2.14 -8.45 6.60
C THR A 77 -2.36 -7.64 5.34
N TRP A 78 -1.31 -7.48 4.54
CA TRP A 78 -1.34 -6.79 3.27
C TRP A 78 -0.97 -7.78 2.17
N ALA A 79 -1.95 -8.21 1.38
CA ALA A 79 -1.77 -9.09 0.23
C ALA A 79 -1.57 -8.24 -1.03
N VAL A 80 -0.43 -8.43 -1.70
CA VAL A 80 0.10 -7.53 -2.72
C VAL A 80 0.27 -8.31 -4.01
N THR A 81 -0.43 -7.90 -5.06
CA THR A 81 -0.44 -8.62 -6.34
C THR A 81 0.17 -7.76 -7.44
N GLY A 82 1.08 -8.34 -8.23
CA GLY A 82 1.72 -7.71 -9.38
C GLY A 82 2.45 -8.75 -10.22
N CYS A 83 2.43 -8.60 -11.55
CA CYS A 83 3.18 -9.47 -12.48
C CYS A 83 2.91 -10.97 -12.31
N ASN A 84 1.65 -11.32 -12.06
CA ASN A 84 1.21 -12.69 -11.79
C ASN A 84 1.81 -13.31 -10.52
N GLN A 85 2.33 -12.48 -9.62
CA GLN A 85 2.85 -12.86 -8.31
C GLN A 85 2.00 -12.22 -7.23
N THR A 86 1.80 -12.95 -6.14
CA THR A 86 1.12 -12.45 -4.95
C THR A 86 2.03 -12.66 -3.75
N GLU A 87 2.26 -11.60 -3.00
CA GLU A 87 3.08 -11.59 -1.80
C GLU A 87 2.23 -11.16 -0.61
N ILE A 88 2.40 -11.86 0.51
CA ILE A 88 1.69 -11.55 1.74
C ILE A 88 2.68 -10.91 2.72
N PHE A 89 2.39 -9.70 3.15
CA PHE A 89 3.16 -9.00 4.17
C PHE A 89 2.35 -8.90 5.46
N LYS A 90 2.96 -9.29 6.57
CA LYS A 90 2.49 -9.02 7.92
C LYS A 90 3.05 -7.68 8.35
N ILE A 91 2.16 -6.75 8.65
CA ILE A 91 2.50 -5.40 9.09
C ILE A 91 2.10 -5.27 10.55
N LYS A 92 3.02 -4.84 11.40
CA LYS A 92 2.72 -4.43 12.76
C LYS A 92 3.00 -2.94 12.92
N TYR A 93 1.96 -2.19 13.25
CA TYR A 93 2.06 -0.80 13.68
C TYR A 93 2.18 -0.78 15.20
N THR A 94 3.16 -0.05 15.73
CA THR A 94 3.32 0.15 17.18
C THR A 94 3.45 1.63 17.46
N ASN A 95 2.60 2.14 18.35
CA ASN A 95 2.63 3.52 18.79
C ASN A 95 3.98 3.84 19.46
N ASP A 96 4.60 4.96 19.12
CA ASP A 96 5.89 5.37 19.71
C ASP A 96 5.77 6.20 21.00
N GLY A 97 4.53 6.54 21.40
CA GLY A 97 4.23 7.37 22.57
C GLY A 97 4.44 8.87 22.36
N GLN A 98 4.90 9.30 21.18
CA GLN A 98 5.21 10.70 20.84
C GLN A 98 4.42 11.20 19.61
N GLY A 99 3.44 10.41 19.15
CA GLY A 99 2.58 10.76 18.01
C GLY A 99 3.04 10.16 16.68
N GLY A 100 4.09 9.34 16.68
CA GLY A 100 4.53 8.54 15.54
C GLY A 100 4.21 7.05 15.71
N THR A 101 4.63 6.28 14.72
CA THR A 101 4.36 4.85 14.61
C THR A 101 5.56 4.11 14.04
N TYR A 102 6.00 3.05 14.73
CA TYR A 102 6.94 2.09 14.18
C TYR A 102 6.23 1.12 13.23
N ILE A 103 6.81 0.92 12.04
CA ILE A 103 6.33 -0.05 11.04
C ILE A 103 7.25 -1.26 11.06
N ASN A 104 6.75 -2.42 11.50
CA ASN A 104 7.45 -3.70 11.33
C ASN A 104 6.78 -4.50 10.21
N MET A 105 7.49 -4.67 9.09
CA MET A 105 7.01 -5.43 7.94
C MET A 105 7.77 -6.75 7.81
N ARG A 106 7.04 -7.85 7.62
CA ARG A 106 7.62 -9.17 7.36
C ARG A 106 6.88 -9.86 6.22
N LYS A 107 7.61 -10.39 5.25
CA LYS A 107 7.02 -11.30 4.25
C LYS A 107 6.62 -12.60 4.95
N GLN A 108 5.40 -13.08 4.67
CA GLN A 108 4.96 -14.40 5.08
C GLN A 108 5.53 -15.43 4.10
N ASN A 109 6.30 -16.38 4.61
CA ASN A 109 6.86 -17.49 3.83
C ASN A 109 5.80 -18.52 3.46
#